data_AF-A0A183M3E6-F1
#
_entry.id   AF-A0A183M3E6-F1
#
_cell.length_a   1.000
_cell.length_b   1.000
_cell.length_c   1.000
_cell.angle_alpha   90.00
_cell.angle_beta   90.00
_cell.angle_gamma   90.00
#
_symmetry.space_group_name_H-M   'P 1'
#
loop_
_entity.id
_entity.type
_entity.pdbx_description
1 polymer ?
#
loop_
_entity_poly.entity_id
_entity_poly.type
_entity_poly.pdbx_seq_one_letter_code
_entity_poly.pdbx_strand_id
1 'polypeptide(L)'
;MVINKMEVQCKCHGVSGSCEMRTCWRSLPKFRHLGAQLQERFHEAIQVAYMQNHSLTSSTSLSPSSLPSPTENDLIYISESPTFCHHDPRYGSIGTYGRQCEENSQGLNSCHYLCCGRGFKRQTFVQQERCDCKFQWCCKVVCKTCRKTVVISTCN
;
A
#
# COMPACT_ATOMS: atom_id res chain seq x y z
N MET A 1 -2.56 7.79 16.62
CA MET A 1 -2.07 6.73 15.71
C MET A 1 -0.54 6.61 15.59
N VAL A 2 0.23 7.62 15.16
CA VAL A 2 1.69 7.47 14.88
C VAL A 2 2.55 7.41 16.15
N ILE A 3 2.26 8.28 17.14
CA ILE A 3 3.04 8.38 18.39
C ILE A 3 2.98 7.07 19.19
N ASN A 4 1.85 6.36 19.13
CA ASN A 4 1.64 5.08 19.82
C ASN A 4 2.39 3.91 19.16
N LYS A 5 3.05 4.14 18.02
CA LYS A 5 3.81 3.13 17.26
C LYS A 5 5.31 3.39 17.27
N MET A 6 5.79 4.33 18.10
CA MET A 6 7.22 4.56 18.25
C MET A 6 7.92 3.33 18.84
N GLU A 7 9.12 3.05 18.32
CA GLU A 7 9.95 1.93 18.74
C GLU A 7 11.21 2.46 19.42
N VAL A 8 11.77 1.67 20.35
CA VAL A 8 13.08 1.97 20.92
C VAL A 8 14.15 1.39 20.00
N GLN A 9 14.94 2.26 19.40
CA GLN A 9 16.13 1.87 18.64
C GLN A 9 17.37 2.11 19.48
N CYS A 10 18.30 1.15 19.46
CA CYS A 10 19.54 1.22 20.21
C CYS A 10 20.73 1.05 19.28
N LYS A 11 21.80 1.78 19.55
CA LYS A 11 23.11 1.58 18.93
C LYS A 11 24.11 1.12 19.99
N CYS A 12 24.79 0.02 19.68
CA CYS A 12 25.80 -0.57 20.55
C CYS A 12 27.17 0.03 20.23
N HIS A 13 27.93 0.35 21.29
CA HIS A 13 29.20 1.06 21.19
C HIS A 13 30.28 0.47 22.12
N GLY A 14 30.06 -0.73 22.66
CA GLY A 14 31.07 -1.45 23.44
C GLY A 14 32.22 -1.96 22.57
N VAL A 15 33.27 -2.45 23.23
CA VAL A 15 34.49 -2.95 22.59
C VAL A 15 34.13 -4.00 21.53
N SER A 16 34.68 -3.87 20.32
CA SER A 16 34.41 -4.74 19.17
C SER A 16 32.92 -4.82 18.77
N GLY A 17 32.13 -3.78 19.06
CA GLY A 17 30.71 -3.73 18.74
C GLY A 17 29.80 -4.42 19.78
N SER A 18 30.31 -4.74 20.97
CA SER A 18 29.48 -5.30 22.04
C SER A 18 28.39 -4.32 22.49
N CYS A 19 27.28 -4.86 23.02
CA CYS A 19 26.14 -4.08 23.49
C CYS A 19 26.15 -3.83 25.01
N GLU A 20 27.27 -4.11 25.70
CA GLU A 20 27.45 -3.82 27.13
C GLU A 20 27.20 -2.34 27.43
N MET A 21 27.67 -1.47 26.53
CA MET A 21 27.29 -0.07 26.47
C MET A 21 26.48 0.18 25.19
N ARG A 22 25.29 0.74 25.36
CA ARG A 22 24.41 1.13 24.26
C ARG A 22 23.67 2.42 24.57
N THR A 23 23.37 3.18 23.53
CA THR A 23 22.52 4.36 23.60
C THR A 23 21.23 4.07 22.86
N CYS A 24 20.09 4.32 23.49
CA CYS A 24 18.78 4.09 22.91
C CYS A 24 18.00 5.40 22.78
N TRP A 25 17.18 5.50 21.75
CA TRP A 25 16.26 6.62 21.54
C TRP A 25 14.93 6.11 20.98
N ARG A 26 13.88 6.90 21.18
CA ARG A 26 12.59 6.63 20.53
C ARG A 26 12.68 7.05 19.07
N SER A 27 12.31 6.15 18.18
CA SER A 27 12.33 6.36 16.73
C SER A 27 10.99 5.99 16.12
N LEU A 28 10.68 6.56 14.97
CA LEU A 28 9.51 6.16 14.20
C LEU A 28 9.77 4.78 13.55
N PRO A 29 8.74 3.93 13.44
CA PRO A 29 8.85 2.70 12.68
C PRO A 29 9.02 3.03 11.19
N LYS A 30 9.42 2.03 10.40
CA LYS A 30 9.47 2.19 8.93
C LYS A 30 8.09 2.59 8.42
N PHE A 31 8.02 3.61 7.56
CA PHE A 31 6.74 4.13 7.06
C PHE A 31 5.85 3.05 6.39
N ARG A 32 6.44 2.03 5.76
CA ARG A 32 5.70 0.89 5.20
C ARG A 32 4.82 0.17 6.22
N HIS A 33 5.26 0.09 7.49
CA HIS A 33 4.46 -0.49 8.56
C HIS A 33 3.25 0.39 8.91
N LEU A 34 3.46 1.71 9.01
CA LEU A 34 2.38 2.67 9.24
C LEU A 34 1.37 2.67 8.08
N GLY A 35 1.84 2.63 6.84
CA GLY A 35 1.00 2.56 5.65
C GLY A 35 0.14 1.30 5.61
N ALA A 36 0.70 0.14 5.97
CA ALA A 36 -0.05 -1.12 6.03
C ALA A 36 -1.16 -1.07 7.10
N GLN A 37 -0.87 -0.52 8.28
CA GLN A 37 -1.87 -0.33 9.34
C GLN A 37 -2.98 0.66 8.94
N LEU A 38 -2.61 1.77 8.30
CA LEU A 38 -3.59 2.71 7.77
C LEU A 38 -4.46 2.08 6.66
N GLN A 39 -3.86 1.24 5.82
CA GLN A 39 -4.58 0.52 4.78
C GLN A 39 -5.58 -0.50 5.34
N GLU A 40 -5.22 -1.22 6.41
CA GLU A 40 -6.15 -2.10 7.14
C GLU A 40 -7.34 -1.30 7.67
N ARG A 41 -7.08 -0.18 8.36
CA ARG A 41 -8.15 0.72 8.85
C ARG A 41 -8.98 1.34 7.74
N PHE A 42 -8.41 1.54 6.56
CA PHE A 42 -9.14 2.03 5.39
C PHE A 42 -10.15 0.99 4.87
N HIS A 43 -9.80 -0.30 4.86
CA HIS A 43 -10.74 -1.36 4.47
C HIS A 43 -11.84 -1.59 5.52
N GLU A 44 -11.58 -1.27 6.78
CA GLU A 44 -12.52 -1.37 7.90
C GLU A 44 -13.24 -0.04 8.22
N ALA A 45 -13.11 0.97 7.35
CA ALA A 45 -13.65 2.29 7.61
C ALA A 45 -15.17 2.26 7.80
N ILE A 46 -15.68 3.08 8.72
CA ILE A 46 -17.09 3.07 9.14
C ILE A 46 -17.83 4.22 8.44
N GLN A 47 -18.94 3.89 7.78
CA GLN A 47 -19.84 4.92 7.27
C GLN A 47 -20.68 5.50 8.39
N VAL A 48 -20.72 6.83 8.51
CA VAL A 48 -21.47 7.52 9.54
C VAL A 48 -22.48 8.50 8.94
N ALA A 49 -23.64 8.62 9.57
CA ALA A 49 -24.62 9.65 9.27
C ALA A 49 -24.44 10.85 10.22
N TYR A 50 -24.54 12.06 9.67
CA TYR A 50 -24.53 13.29 10.46
C TYR A 50 -25.92 13.50 11.08
N MET A 51 -26.03 13.40 12.41
CA MET A 51 -27.25 13.81 13.12
C MET A 51 -27.14 15.27 13.58
N GLN A 52 -28.26 16.01 13.52
CA GLN A 52 -28.35 17.44 13.87
C GLN A 52 -27.82 17.81 15.27
N ASN A 53 -27.65 16.83 16.17
CA ASN A 53 -27.14 17.02 17.53
C ASN A 53 -25.61 16.79 17.66
N HIS A 54 -24.83 16.91 16.58
CA HIS A 54 -23.38 16.62 16.56
C HIS A 54 -23.01 15.18 16.98
N SER A 55 -23.97 14.25 16.96
CA SER A 55 -23.72 12.84 17.22
C SER A 55 -23.49 12.10 15.90
N LEU A 56 -22.43 11.29 15.85
CA LEU A 56 -22.11 10.43 14.71
C LEU A 56 -22.62 9.02 15.03
N THR A 57 -23.56 8.54 14.23
CA THR A 57 -24.08 7.17 14.34
C THR A 57 -23.74 6.40 13.08
N SER A 58 -23.32 5.13 13.22
CA SER A 58 -23.07 4.22 12.09
C SER A 58 -24.31 4.14 11.19
N SER A 59 -24.15 4.37 9.88
CA SER A 59 -25.26 4.46 8.91
C SER A 59 -25.69 3.11 8.33
N THR A 60 -25.11 2.00 8.79
CA THR A 60 -25.41 0.67 8.28
C THR A 60 -26.82 0.19 8.66
N SER A 61 -27.53 -0.41 7.69
CA SER A 61 -28.88 -0.96 7.83
C SER A 61 -28.97 -2.25 8.67
N LEU A 62 -27.88 -2.64 9.33
CA LEU A 62 -27.86 -3.71 10.32
C LEU A 62 -28.17 -3.08 11.68
N SER A 63 -29.10 -3.69 12.41
CA SER A 63 -29.63 -3.27 13.71
C SER A 63 -28.69 -2.30 14.49
N PRO A 64 -29.14 -1.08 14.82
CA PRO A 64 -28.33 -0.01 15.43
C PRO A 64 -27.77 -0.33 16.84
N SER A 65 -28.00 -1.54 17.33
CA SER A 65 -27.63 -2.04 18.64
C SER A 65 -26.41 -2.97 18.64
N SER A 66 -25.78 -3.27 17.50
CA SER A 66 -24.66 -4.22 17.42
C SER A 66 -23.32 -3.68 16.91
N LEU A 67 -23.25 -2.46 16.36
CA LEU A 67 -21.97 -1.85 15.97
C LEU A 67 -21.46 -0.87 17.05
N PRO A 68 -20.22 -1.04 17.55
CA PRO A 68 -19.58 -0.08 18.44
C PRO A 68 -19.51 1.31 17.80
N SER A 69 -19.68 2.36 18.61
CA SER A 69 -19.36 3.72 18.20
C SER A 69 -17.89 3.80 17.76
N PRO A 70 -17.57 4.53 16.67
CA PRO A 70 -16.20 4.66 16.19
C PRO A 70 -15.30 5.26 17.27
N THR A 71 -14.07 4.76 17.35
CA THR A 71 -13.03 5.24 18.28
C THR A 71 -12.15 6.30 17.61
N GLU A 72 -11.30 6.97 18.39
CA GLU A 72 -10.36 7.99 17.88
C GLU A 72 -9.36 7.45 16.83
N ASN A 73 -9.15 6.14 16.77
CA ASN A 73 -8.21 5.52 15.82
C ASN A 73 -8.91 4.93 14.58
N ASP A 74 -10.23 5.03 14.47
CA ASP A 74 -10.98 4.50 13.34
C ASP A 74 -11.11 5.54 12.22
N LEU A 75 -11.09 5.07 10.98
CA LEU A 75 -11.36 5.92 9.82
C LEU A 75 -12.87 5.91 9.57
N ILE A 76 -13.44 7.11 9.38
CA ILE A 76 -14.86 7.30 9.12
C ILE A 76 -15.08 8.00 7.77
N TYR A 77 -16.21 7.70 7.13
CA TYR A 77 -16.63 8.37 5.89
C TYR A 77 -18.14 8.64 5.90
N ILE A 78 -18.58 9.64 5.12
CA ILE A 78 -19.99 10.07 5.07
C ILE A 78 -20.67 9.75 3.74
N SER A 79 -19.89 9.52 2.69
CA SER A 79 -20.39 9.35 1.33
C SER A 79 -19.66 8.21 0.65
N GLU A 80 -20.41 7.38 -0.07
CA GLU A 80 -19.85 6.30 -0.88
C GLU A 80 -18.79 6.81 -1.87
N SER A 81 -17.78 5.98 -2.11
CA SER A 81 -16.75 6.29 -3.09
C SER A 81 -17.31 6.18 -4.52
N PRO A 82 -16.95 7.10 -5.43
CA PRO A 82 -17.37 7.01 -6.82
C PRO A 82 -16.67 5.84 -7.53
N THR A 83 -17.09 5.56 -8.76
CA THR A 83 -16.34 4.62 -9.63
C THR A 83 -15.08 5.30 -10.14
N PHE A 84 -13.93 4.64 -10.02
CA PHE A 84 -12.64 5.15 -10.52
C PHE A 84 -12.27 4.61 -11.91
N CYS A 85 -13.19 3.93 -12.59
CA CYS A 85 -12.94 3.28 -13.87
C CYS A 85 -12.71 4.28 -15.00
N HIS A 86 -13.51 5.35 -15.02
CA HIS A 86 -13.48 6.38 -16.05
C HIS A 86 -12.96 7.71 -15.48
N HIS A 87 -12.48 8.57 -16.38
CA HIS A 87 -12.09 9.92 -16.04
C HIS A 87 -13.33 10.72 -15.61
N ASP A 88 -13.34 11.20 -14.37
CA ASP A 88 -14.38 12.06 -13.82
C ASP A 88 -13.73 13.26 -13.12
N PRO A 89 -13.71 14.44 -13.78
CA PRO A 89 -13.13 15.66 -13.22
C PRO A 89 -13.79 16.11 -11.92
N ARG A 90 -15.07 15.79 -11.70
CA ARG A 90 -15.82 16.25 -10.52
C ARG A 90 -15.23 15.71 -9.22
N TYR A 91 -14.68 14.50 -9.28
CA TYR A 91 -14.01 13.84 -8.17
C TYR A 91 -12.48 13.81 -8.32
N GLY A 92 -11.93 14.45 -9.35
CA GLY A 92 -10.51 14.37 -9.70
C GLY A 92 -10.03 12.98 -10.11
N SER A 93 -10.94 12.07 -10.49
CA SER A 93 -10.61 10.71 -10.93
C SER A 93 -10.05 10.76 -12.34
N ILE A 94 -8.84 10.24 -12.55
CA ILE A 94 -8.24 10.16 -13.89
C ILE A 94 -8.69 8.94 -14.71
N GLY A 95 -9.40 7.99 -14.08
CA GLY A 95 -9.74 6.69 -14.68
C GLY A 95 -8.61 5.66 -14.62
N THR A 96 -8.88 4.46 -15.12
CA THR A 96 -7.88 3.36 -15.16
C THR A 96 -7.30 3.08 -16.54
N TYR A 97 -7.63 3.88 -17.54
CA TYR A 97 -7.07 3.77 -18.89
C TYR A 97 -5.54 3.88 -18.85
N GLY A 98 -4.83 3.02 -19.59
CA GLY A 98 -3.37 3.09 -19.66
C GLY A 98 -2.63 2.62 -18.40
N ARG A 99 -3.32 2.11 -17.37
CA ARG A 99 -2.67 1.55 -16.17
C ARG A 99 -2.16 0.14 -16.45
N GLN A 100 -0.98 -0.17 -15.92
CA GLN A 100 -0.43 -1.53 -15.94
C GLN A 100 -1.24 -2.44 -14.98
N CYS A 101 -1.56 -3.64 -15.44
CA CYS A 101 -2.30 -4.65 -14.69
C CYS A 101 -1.58 -6.00 -14.69
N GLU A 102 -1.94 -6.87 -13.75
CA GLU A 102 -1.39 -8.21 -13.60
C GLU A 102 -2.39 -9.28 -14.08
N GLU A 103 -2.08 -9.99 -15.17
CA GLU A 103 -2.99 -10.96 -15.80
C GLU A 103 -3.39 -12.11 -14.87
N ASN A 104 -2.42 -12.69 -14.16
CA ASN A 104 -2.62 -13.91 -13.35
C ASN A 104 -2.92 -13.61 -11.87
N SER A 105 -3.20 -12.36 -11.52
CA SER A 105 -3.53 -11.99 -10.14
C SER A 105 -5.04 -12.07 -9.89
N GLN A 106 -5.42 -12.45 -8.66
CA GLN A 106 -6.82 -12.47 -8.21
C GLN A 106 -7.22 -11.21 -7.43
N GLY A 107 -6.28 -10.30 -7.18
CA GLY A 107 -6.51 -9.08 -6.41
C GLY A 107 -7.00 -7.90 -7.24
N LEU A 108 -7.07 -6.72 -6.61
CA LEU A 108 -7.47 -5.45 -7.24
C LEU A 108 -6.56 -5.01 -8.40
N ASN A 109 -5.33 -5.51 -8.45
CA ASN A 109 -4.38 -5.27 -9.55
C ASN A 109 -4.63 -6.17 -10.76
N SER A 110 -5.57 -7.11 -10.67
CA SER A 110 -5.93 -7.98 -11.77
C SER A 110 -6.43 -7.18 -12.95
N CYS A 111 -6.03 -7.57 -14.17
CA CYS A 111 -6.54 -6.94 -15.37
C CYS A 111 -8.07 -6.98 -15.47
N HIS A 112 -8.73 -8.00 -14.88
CA HIS A 112 -10.18 -8.07 -14.82
C HIS A 112 -10.79 -6.92 -14.01
N TYR A 113 -10.27 -6.67 -12.80
CA TYR A 113 -10.75 -5.62 -11.91
C TYR A 113 -10.26 -4.23 -12.33
N LEU A 114 -8.96 -4.08 -12.55
CA LEU A 114 -8.35 -2.78 -12.82
C LEU A 114 -8.84 -2.16 -14.13
N CYS A 115 -9.07 -2.98 -15.16
CA CYS A 115 -9.53 -2.51 -16.47
C CYS A 115 -11.07 -2.43 -16.57
N CYS A 116 -11.80 -2.74 -15.50
CA CYS A 116 -13.26 -2.66 -15.43
C CYS A 116 -13.97 -3.34 -16.62
N GLY A 117 -13.48 -4.50 -17.05
CA GLY A 117 -14.05 -5.26 -18.18
C GLY A 117 -13.72 -4.75 -19.59
N ARG A 118 -12.97 -3.65 -19.75
CA ARG A 118 -12.59 -3.11 -21.09
C ARG A 118 -11.51 -3.92 -21.83
N GLY A 119 -10.95 -4.93 -21.17
CA GLY A 119 -9.79 -5.68 -21.64
C GLY A 119 -8.48 -4.90 -21.50
N PHE A 120 -7.41 -5.50 -22.00
CA PHE A 120 -6.06 -4.97 -21.88
C PHE A 120 -5.22 -5.35 -23.10
N LYS A 121 -4.22 -4.52 -23.41
CA LYS A 121 -3.21 -4.79 -24.43
C LYS A 121 -1.95 -5.38 -23.79
N ARG A 122 -1.35 -6.36 -24.46
CA ARG A 122 -0.08 -6.98 -24.06
C ARG A 122 1.04 -6.46 -24.95
N GLN A 123 2.13 -6.02 -24.33
CA GLN A 123 3.32 -5.58 -25.03
C GLN A 123 4.54 -6.29 -24.45
N THR A 124 5.32 -6.91 -25.33
CA THR A 124 6.51 -7.67 -24.96
C THR A 124 7.74 -6.84 -25.25
N PHE A 125 8.59 -6.65 -24.24
CA PHE A 125 9.83 -5.90 -24.35
C PHE A 125 11.01 -6.76 -23.92
N VAL A 126 12.16 -6.56 -24.55
CA VAL A 126 13.42 -7.17 -24.11
C VAL A 126 14.16 -6.15 -23.25
N GLN A 127 14.14 -6.35 -21.94
CA GLN A 127 14.85 -5.51 -20.98
C GLN A 127 16.22 -6.11 -20.68
N GLN A 128 17.25 -5.26 -20.62
CA GLN A 128 18.57 -5.69 -20.14
C GLN A 128 18.60 -5.64 -18.62
N GLU A 129 19.10 -6.70 -17.99
CA GLU A 129 19.31 -6.76 -16.54
C GLU A 129 20.71 -7.30 -16.20
N ARG A 130 21.17 -7.00 -14.98
CA ARG A 130 22.38 -7.62 -14.44
C ARG A 130 22.01 -8.98 -13.87
N CYS A 131 22.70 -10.01 -14.34
CA CYS A 131 22.47 -11.41 -13.97
C CYS A 131 23.80 -12.09 -13.66
N ASP A 132 23.75 -13.30 -13.11
CA ASP A 132 24.94 -14.12 -12.81
C ASP A 132 26.04 -13.34 -12.04
N CYS A 133 25.65 -12.50 -11.09
CA CYS A 133 26.59 -11.70 -10.33
C CYS A 133 27.47 -12.58 -9.44
N LYS A 134 28.79 -12.54 -9.68
CA LYS A 134 29.79 -13.26 -8.88
C LYS A 134 30.67 -12.27 -8.12
N PHE A 135 30.90 -12.57 -6.85
CA PHE A 135 31.88 -11.85 -6.05
C PHE A 135 33.28 -12.40 -6.35
N GLN A 136 34.19 -11.51 -6.73
CA GLN A 136 35.62 -11.79 -6.87
C GLN A 136 36.32 -11.29 -5.60
N TRP A 137 37.04 -12.20 -4.94
CA TRP A 137 37.81 -11.89 -3.74
C TRP A 137 38.82 -10.75 -4.02
N CYS A 138 39.01 -9.84 -3.05
CA CYS A 138 39.51 -8.47 -3.25
C CYS A 138 38.46 -7.48 -3.84
N CYS A 139 37.19 -7.71 -3.49
CA CYS A 139 36.11 -6.71 -3.36
C CYS A 139 35.40 -6.24 -4.64
N LYS A 140 35.27 -7.09 -5.66
CA LYS A 140 34.56 -6.73 -6.89
C LYS A 140 33.36 -7.64 -7.14
N VAL A 141 32.20 -7.05 -7.39
CA VAL A 141 31.05 -7.78 -7.94
C VAL A 141 31.06 -7.66 -9.46
N VAL A 142 31.16 -8.79 -10.15
CA VAL A 142 31.13 -8.85 -11.62
C VAL A 142 29.85 -9.56 -12.04
N CYS A 143 28.99 -8.85 -12.76
CA CYS A 143 27.75 -9.37 -13.32
C CYS A 143 27.80 -9.39 -14.84
N LYS A 144 27.11 -10.34 -15.45
CA LYS A 144 26.85 -10.34 -16.89
C LYS A 144 25.66 -9.42 -17.21
N THR A 145 25.54 -9.04 -18.46
CA THR A 145 24.34 -8.37 -18.98
C THR A 145 23.46 -9.42 -19.66
N CYS A 146 22.33 -9.75 -19.06
CA CYS A 146 21.33 -10.65 -19.64
C CYS A 146 20.21 -9.86 -20.31
N ARG A 147 19.51 -10.53 -21.23
CA ARG A 147 18.27 -10.04 -21.83
C ARG A 147 17.12 -10.83 -21.24
N LYS A 148 16.17 -10.13 -20.62
CA LYS A 148 14.94 -10.68 -20.08
C LYS A 148 13.77 -10.18 -20.88
N THR A 149 12.95 -11.12 -21.36
CA THR A 149 11.68 -10.80 -22.00
C THR A 149 10.65 -10.50 -20.90
N VAL A 150 10.15 -9.28 -20.88
CA VAL A 150 9.13 -8.81 -19.94
C VAL A 150 7.84 -8.53 -20.71
N VAL A 151 6.73 -9.07 -20.22
CA VAL A 151 5.39 -8.80 -20.75
C VAL A 151 4.73 -7.75 -19.85
N ILE A 152 4.30 -6.65 -20.46
CA ILE A 152 3.58 -5.57 -19.80
C ILE A 152 2.16 -5.54 -20.34
N SER A 153 1.20 -5.61 -19.44
CA SER A 153 -0.22 -5.66 -19.76
C SER A 153 -0.87 -4.37 -19.27
N THR A 154 -1.55 -3.65 -20.17
CA THR A 154 -2.05 -2.29 -19.92
C THR A 154 -3.52 -2.19 -20.26
N CYS A 155 -4.32 -1.56 -19.39
CA CYS A 155 -5.75 -1.41 -19.62
C CYS A 155 -6.08 -0.57 -20.86
N ASN A 156 -7.11 -1.02 -21.58
CA ASN A 156 -7.76 -0.28 -22.66
C ASN A 156 -8.78 0.75 -22.14
#